data_AF-A0A957V0M6-F1
#
_entry.id   AF-A0A957V0M6-F1
#
_cell.length_a   1.000
_cell.length_b   1.000
_cell.length_c   1.000
_cell.angle_alpha   90.00
_cell.angle_beta   90.00
_cell.angle_gamma   90.00
#
_symmetry.space_group_name_H-M   'P 1'
#
loop_
_entity.id
_entity.type
_entity.pdbx_description
1 polymer ?
#
loop_
_entity_poly.entity_id
_entity_poly.type
_entity_poly.pdbx_seq_one_letter_code
_entity_poly.pdbx_strand_id
1 'polypeptide(L)'
;HPIETEDTVQAMFEWPNGAIGSLHASTAESGQPERLEILGTRGRLEIAPGTLRFDRFDQELTAFFGETEEIYSGPSQQEVDVTLLDGTGSHDDIYANLYEAITAGAPLVADGASARMSLEMANAITLSSRRGQAVDFPLDRAGYAQLLAELQAHGRPVDVNL
;
A
#
# COMPACT_ATOMS: atom_id res chain seq x y z
N HIS A 1 13.47 -6.33 20.30
CA HIS A 1 12.50 -7.38 19.94
C HIS A 1 13.23 -8.68 19.65
N PRO A 2 13.18 -9.71 20.52
CA PRO A 2 13.80 -11.01 20.26
C PRO A 2 12.82 -11.94 19.50
N ILE A 3 12.32 -11.49 18.36
CA ILE A 3 11.44 -12.27 17.47
C ILE A 3 12.08 -12.33 16.09
N GLU A 4 12.04 -13.49 15.43
CA GLU A 4 12.61 -13.70 14.09
C GLU A 4 11.69 -13.12 13.00
N THR A 5 11.52 -11.80 13.00
CA THR A 5 10.81 -11.05 11.96
C THR A 5 11.60 -9.81 11.59
N GLU A 6 11.44 -9.38 10.35
CA GLU A 6 11.89 -8.08 9.89
C GLU A 6 11.09 -6.98 10.59
N ASP A 7 11.76 -5.88 10.95
CA ASP A 7 11.15 -4.71 11.57
C ASP A 7 10.92 -3.56 10.58
N THR A 8 11.48 -3.67 9.37
CA THR A 8 11.48 -2.67 8.30
C THR A 8 11.43 -3.35 6.94
N VAL A 9 10.63 -2.80 6.03
CA VAL A 9 10.52 -3.27 4.65
C VAL A 9 10.57 -2.10 3.68
N GLN A 10 11.27 -2.32 2.56
CA GLN A 10 11.28 -1.45 1.40
C GLN A 10 10.96 -2.32 0.17
N ALA A 11 9.93 -1.97 -0.57
CA ALA A 11 9.53 -2.68 -1.79
C ALA A 11 9.28 -1.71 -2.95
N MET A 12 9.43 -2.22 -4.17
CA MET A 12 9.08 -1.55 -5.41
C MET A 12 8.08 -2.41 -6.18
N PHE A 13 7.18 -1.75 -6.90
CA PHE A 13 6.13 -2.38 -7.68
C PHE A 13 6.06 -1.78 -9.07
N GLU A 14 5.67 -2.60 -10.04
CA GLU A 14 5.35 -2.19 -11.41
C GLU A 14 3.94 -2.67 -11.75
N TRP A 15 3.13 -1.79 -12.34
CA TRP A 15 1.79 -2.11 -12.82
C TRP A 15 1.80 -2.39 -14.32
N PRO A 16 0.81 -3.13 -14.86
CA PRO A 16 0.74 -3.45 -16.30
C PRO A 16 0.71 -2.23 -17.24
N ASN A 17 0.34 -1.05 -16.74
CA ASN A 17 0.35 0.20 -17.48
C ASN A 17 1.70 0.94 -17.42
N GLY A 18 2.74 0.35 -16.84
CA GLY A 18 4.07 0.93 -16.66
C GLY A 18 4.20 1.89 -15.48
N ALA A 19 3.15 2.06 -14.66
CA ALA A 19 3.28 2.83 -13.42
C ALA A 19 4.22 2.10 -12.45
N ILE A 20 4.98 2.88 -11.70
CA ILE A 20 5.87 2.38 -10.64
C ILE A 20 5.42 2.91 -9.29
N GLY A 21 5.71 2.16 -8.24
CA GLY A 21 5.39 2.55 -6.88
C GLY A 21 6.37 1.95 -5.89
N SER A 22 6.37 2.49 -4.68
CA SER A 22 7.19 2.00 -3.59
C SER A 22 6.38 1.91 -2.31
N LEU A 23 6.76 0.95 -1.46
CA LEU A 23 6.24 0.82 -0.12
C LEU A 23 7.42 0.86 0.84
N HIS A 24 7.28 1.69 1.87
CA HIS A 24 8.13 1.66 3.04
C HIS A 24 7.24 1.45 4.25
N ALA A 25 7.55 0.45 5.06
CA ALA A 25 6.88 0.24 6.34
C ALA A 25 7.89 -0.20 7.39
N SER A 26 7.83 0.41 8.57
CA SER A 26 8.74 0.10 9.67
C SER A 26 8.04 0.19 11.02
N THR A 27 8.35 -0.76 11.88
CA THR A 27 8.05 -0.75 13.32
C THR A 27 9.25 -0.26 14.15
N ALA A 28 10.41 -0.09 13.52
CA ALA A 28 11.64 0.40 14.13
C ALA A 28 11.83 1.92 13.99
N GLU A 29 10.89 2.60 13.32
CA GLU A 29 10.88 4.05 13.12
C GLU A 29 9.70 4.70 13.86
N SER A 30 9.84 5.98 14.22
CA SER A 30 8.81 6.76 14.91
C SER A 30 8.74 8.18 14.36
N GLY A 31 7.58 8.82 14.52
CA GLY A 31 7.36 10.21 14.13
C GLY A 31 6.96 10.43 12.67
N GLN A 32 6.76 9.36 11.90
CA GLN A 32 6.16 9.45 10.56
C GLN A 32 4.75 8.86 10.60
N PRO A 33 3.71 9.67 10.33
CA PRO A 33 2.36 9.13 10.14
C PRO A 33 2.29 8.33 8.85
N GLU A 34 1.28 7.47 8.75
CA GLU A 34 0.91 6.82 7.49
C GLU A 34 0.76 7.88 6.38
N ARG A 35 1.29 7.57 5.19
CA ARG A 35 1.16 8.44 4.02
C ARG A 35 1.02 7.59 2.77
N LEU A 36 -0.02 7.86 1.99
CA LEU A 36 -0.20 7.33 0.64
C LEU A 36 -0.16 8.49 -0.34
N GLU A 37 0.72 8.42 -1.33
CA GLU A 37 0.82 9.42 -2.39
C GLU A 37 0.54 8.77 -3.75
N ILE A 38 -0.31 9.41 -4.55
CA ILE A 38 -0.60 9.01 -5.92
C ILE A 38 -0.24 10.20 -6.82
N LEU A 39 0.79 10.02 -7.65
CA LEU A 39 1.22 11.01 -8.62
C LEU A 39 0.71 10.64 -10.01
N GLY A 40 -0.12 11.50 -10.59
CA GLY A 40 -0.57 11.41 -11.97
C GLY A 40 -0.02 12.57 -12.80
N THR A 41 -0.29 12.54 -14.10
CA THR A 41 0.20 13.60 -15.00
C THR A 41 -0.54 14.93 -14.85
N ARG A 42 -1.65 14.98 -14.10
CA ARG A 42 -2.45 16.18 -13.84
C ARG A 42 -2.47 16.62 -12.39
N GLY A 43 -1.69 15.97 -11.53
CA GLY A 43 -1.64 16.35 -10.14
C GLY A 43 -1.17 15.23 -9.23
N ARG A 44 -1.18 15.56 -7.94
CA ARG A 44 -0.73 14.71 -6.86
C ARG A 44 -1.80 14.64 -5.79
N LEU A 45 -2.16 13.41 -5.41
CA LEU A 45 -3.03 13.14 -4.28
C LEU A 45 -2.18 12.64 -3.11
N GLU A 46 -2.32 13.26 -1.95
CA GLU A 46 -1.68 12.84 -0.70
C GLU A 46 -2.76 12.53 0.33
N ILE A 47 -2.69 11.34 0.92
CA ILE A 47 -3.58 10.87 1.96
C ILE A 47 -2.74 10.64 3.22
N ALA A 48 -3.14 11.27 4.31
CA ALA A 48 -2.53 11.13 5.64
C ALA A 48 -3.64 11.11 6.71
N PRO A 49 -3.34 10.84 7.99
CA PRO A 49 -4.37 10.72 9.02
C PRO A 49 -5.26 11.95 9.11
N GLY A 50 -6.54 11.78 8.74
CA GLY A 50 -7.57 12.82 8.76
C GLY A 50 -7.46 13.86 7.64
N THR A 51 -6.54 13.70 6.68
CA THR A 51 -6.37 14.67 5.60
C THR A 51 -6.25 13.99 4.24
N LEU A 52 -6.87 14.62 3.24
CA LEU A 52 -6.67 14.32 1.83
C LEU A 52 -6.37 15.65 1.14
N ARG A 53 -5.19 15.76 0.54
CA ARG A 53 -4.76 16.93 -0.24
C ARG A 53 -4.65 16.56 -1.70
N PHE A 54 -5.26 17.37 -2.56
CA PHE A 54 -5.11 17.24 -4.00
C PHE A 54 -4.48 18.51 -4.58
N ASP A 55 -3.24 18.38 -5.04
CA ASP A 55 -2.52 19.41 -5.79
C ASP A 55 -2.76 19.16 -7.29
N ARG A 56 -3.59 19.99 -7.93
CA ARG A 56 -3.86 19.88 -9.37
C ARG A 56 -2.84 20.70 -10.15
N PHE A 57 -2.24 20.10 -11.18
CA PHE A 57 -1.37 20.81 -12.12
C PHE A 57 -2.23 21.58 -13.14
N ASP A 58 -1.85 22.82 -13.43
CA ASP A 58 -2.55 23.67 -14.40
C ASP A 58 -2.34 23.19 -15.84
N GLN A 59 -1.22 22.49 -16.08
CA GLN A 59 -0.90 21.82 -17.34
C GLN A 59 -0.54 20.36 -17.07
N GLU A 60 -0.91 19.48 -18.01
CA GLU A 60 -0.53 18.07 -17.95
C GLU A 60 0.98 17.91 -18.20
N LEU A 61 1.64 17.03 -17.45
CA LEU A 61 3.10 16.91 -17.45
C LEU A 61 3.69 16.61 -18.83
N THR A 62 3.08 15.71 -19.61
CA THR A 62 3.57 15.36 -20.95
C THR A 62 3.54 16.57 -21.89
N ALA A 63 2.47 17.37 -21.85
CA ALA A 63 2.38 18.62 -22.60
C ALA A 63 3.41 19.65 -22.10
N PHE A 64 3.50 19.85 -20.78
CA PHE A 64 4.44 20.80 -20.18
C PHE A 64 5.89 20.51 -20.58
N PHE A 65 6.34 19.25 -20.46
CA PHE A 65 7.70 18.86 -20.82
C PHE A 65 7.95 18.85 -22.35
N GLY A 66 6.89 18.78 -23.16
CA GLY A 66 7.00 18.94 -24.61
C GLY A 66 7.18 20.40 -25.05
N GLU A 67 6.81 21.36 -24.21
CA GLU A 67 6.75 22.80 -24.56
C GLU A 67 7.80 23.64 -23.82
N THR A 68 8.21 23.25 -22.61
CA THR A 68 9.12 24.04 -21.77
C THR A 68 10.57 24.02 -22.29
N GLU A 69 11.22 25.18 -22.24
CA GLU A 69 12.68 25.30 -22.43
C GLU A 69 13.44 25.17 -21.08
N GLU A 70 12.72 25.16 -19.96
CA GLU A 70 13.29 25.12 -18.61
C GLU A 70 13.30 23.69 -18.03
N ILE A 71 14.46 23.04 -18.12
CA ILE A 71 14.63 21.60 -17.77
C ILE A 71 14.44 21.25 -16.28
N TYR A 72 14.40 22.23 -15.38
CA TYR A 72 14.20 22.02 -13.93
C TYR A 72 12.86 22.56 -13.42
N SER A 73 12.00 23.02 -14.34
CA SER A 73 10.69 23.56 -14.01
C SER A 73 9.61 22.46 -13.95
N GLY A 74 8.49 22.79 -13.31
CA GLY A 74 7.25 22.01 -13.37
C GLY A 74 6.07 22.96 -13.62
N PRO A 75 4.90 22.43 -14.01
CA PRO A 75 3.71 23.25 -14.18
C PRO A 75 3.34 23.91 -12.85
N SER A 76 2.70 25.08 -12.92
CA SER A 76 2.04 25.65 -11.75
C SER A 76 0.99 24.66 -11.23
N GLN A 77 0.77 24.69 -9.92
CA GLN A 77 -0.17 23.82 -9.24
C GLN A 77 -1.00 24.60 -8.24
N GLN A 78 -2.21 24.13 -8.01
CA GLN A 78 -3.12 24.69 -7.02
C GLN A 78 -3.77 23.56 -6.22
N GLU A 79 -3.92 23.81 -4.92
CA GLU A 79 -4.70 22.95 -4.06
C GLU A 79 -6.18 23.04 -4.46
N VAL A 80 -6.82 21.90 -4.61
CA VAL A 80 -8.24 21.80 -4.95
C VAL A 80 -8.96 21.18 -3.77
N ASP A 81 -10.02 21.85 -3.30
CA ASP A 81 -10.89 21.30 -2.27
C ASP A 81 -11.49 19.98 -2.74
N VAL A 82 -11.23 18.92 -1.96
CA VAL A 82 -11.83 17.61 -2.18
C VAL A 82 -12.86 17.38 -1.07
N THR A 83 -14.11 17.24 -1.47
CA THR A 83 -15.17 16.84 -0.55
C THR A 83 -15.04 15.35 -0.25
N LEU A 84 -14.73 15.03 1.01
CA LEU A 84 -14.79 13.66 1.51
C LEU A 84 -16.26 13.27 1.73
N LEU A 85 -16.56 11.98 1.53
CA LEU A 85 -17.85 11.42 1.91
C LEU A 85 -17.98 11.46 3.44
N ASP A 86 -19.22 11.53 3.91
CA ASP A 86 -19.52 11.41 5.34
C ASP A 86 -19.02 10.07 5.89
N GLY A 87 -18.47 10.09 7.10
CA GLY A 87 -17.91 8.93 7.78
C GLY A 87 -16.55 9.23 8.40
N THR A 88 -16.10 8.33 9.26
CA THR A 88 -14.78 8.44 9.92
C THR A 88 -13.78 7.42 9.39
N GLY A 89 -14.25 6.41 8.65
CA GLY A 89 -13.44 5.26 8.27
C GLY A 89 -12.94 4.48 9.49
N SER A 90 -13.62 4.61 10.63
CA SER A 90 -13.19 4.01 11.89
C SER A 90 -13.53 2.53 11.95
N HIS A 91 -12.98 1.85 12.96
CA HIS A 91 -13.40 0.48 13.25
C HIS A 91 -14.90 0.37 13.54
N ASP A 92 -15.50 1.39 14.17
CA ASP A 92 -16.95 1.40 14.46
C ASP A 92 -17.77 1.42 13.16
N ASP A 93 -17.34 2.19 12.14
CA ASP A 93 -17.98 2.23 10.82
C ASP A 93 -17.91 0.84 10.13
N ILE A 94 -16.76 0.17 10.22
CA ILE A 94 -16.57 -1.19 9.66
C ILE A 94 -17.43 -2.22 10.39
N TYR A 95 -17.51 -2.17 11.72
CA TYR A 95 -18.36 -3.09 12.49
C TYR A 95 -19.85 -2.87 12.24
N ALA A 96 -20.29 -1.62 12.12
CA ALA A 96 -21.65 -1.29 11.74
C ALA A 96 -22.00 -1.84 10.35
N ASN A 97 -21.13 -1.64 9.36
CA ASN A 97 -21.32 -2.18 8.02
C ASN A 97 -21.36 -3.72 8.02
N LEU A 98 -20.50 -4.38 8.79
CA LEU A 98 -20.54 -5.84 8.94
C LEU A 98 -21.87 -6.31 9.54
N TYR A 99 -22.36 -5.62 10.57
CA TYR A 99 -23.66 -5.93 11.17
C TYR A 99 -24.81 -5.78 10.17
N GLU A 100 -24.82 -4.70 9.39
CA GLU A 100 -25.81 -4.47 8.33
C GLU A 100 -25.72 -5.51 7.21
N ALA A 101 -24.52 -5.93 6.83
CA ALA A 101 -24.33 -6.99 5.85
C ALA A 101 -24.93 -8.32 6.33
N ILE A 102 -24.75 -8.66 7.61
CA ILE A 102 -25.31 -9.88 8.21
C ILE A 102 -26.83 -9.81 8.35
N THR A 103 -27.35 -8.67 8.81
CA THR A 103 -28.76 -8.55 9.20
C THR A 103 -29.69 -8.12 8.07
N ALA A 104 -29.18 -7.34 7.12
CA ALA A 104 -29.96 -6.73 6.04
C ALA A 104 -29.41 -7.05 4.63
N GLY A 105 -28.28 -7.77 4.52
CA GLY A 105 -27.67 -8.09 3.23
C GLY A 105 -27.03 -6.88 2.54
N ALA A 106 -26.66 -5.84 3.30
CA ALA A 106 -25.93 -4.70 2.77
C ALA A 106 -24.58 -5.12 2.16
N PRO A 107 -24.07 -4.45 1.11
CA PRO A 107 -22.73 -4.69 0.61
C PRO A 107 -21.66 -4.42 1.67
N LEU A 108 -20.67 -5.30 1.76
CA LEU A 108 -19.50 -5.09 2.61
C LEU A 108 -18.60 -4.02 1.98
N VAL A 109 -18.19 -3.05 2.80
CA VAL A 109 -17.17 -2.04 2.43
C VAL A 109 -15.80 -2.71 2.27
N ALA A 110 -15.50 -3.68 3.12
CA ALA A 110 -14.26 -4.45 3.09
C ALA A 110 -14.59 -5.96 3.20
N ASP A 111 -14.72 -6.63 2.07
CA ASP A 111 -15.01 -8.07 2.03
C ASP A 111 -13.75 -8.93 2.16
N GLY A 112 -13.96 -10.23 2.40
CA GLY A 112 -12.85 -11.18 2.52
C GLY A 112 -12.10 -11.42 1.21
N ALA A 113 -12.67 -11.12 0.05
CA ALA A 113 -11.99 -11.29 -1.23
C ALA A 113 -10.99 -10.15 -1.47
N SER A 114 -11.37 -8.90 -1.19
CA SER A 114 -10.49 -7.73 -1.26
C SER A 114 -9.38 -7.81 -0.20
N ALA A 115 -9.67 -8.30 1.00
CA ALA A 115 -8.68 -8.50 2.06
C ALA A 115 -7.55 -9.47 1.69
N ARG A 116 -7.77 -10.39 0.73
CA ARG A 116 -6.71 -11.29 0.25
C ARG A 116 -5.61 -10.57 -0.49
N MET A 117 -5.89 -9.42 -1.10
CA MET A 117 -4.91 -8.68 -1.89
C MET A 117 -3.76 -8.15 -1.04
N SER A 118 -4.05 -7.64 0.18
CA SER A 118 -3.00 -7.16 1.08
C SER A 118 -2.10 -8.30 1.57
N LEU A 119 -2.68 -9.46 1.87
CA LEU A 119 -1.93 -10.66 2.25
C LEU A 119 -1.09 -11.18 1.08
N GLU A 120 -1.65 -11.19 -0.13
CA GLU A 120 -0.92 -11.62 -1.33
C GLU A 120 0.27 -10.70 -1.60
N MET A 121 0.11 -9.38 -1.42
CA MET A 121 1.19 -8.41 -1.50
C MET A 121 2.27 -8.64 -0.44
N ALA A 122 1.89 -8.84 0.83
CA ALA A 122 2.84 -9.11 1.91
C ALA A 122 3.66 -10.39 1.62
N ASN A 123 2.99 -11.46 1.20
CA ASN A 123 3.64 -12.73 0.86
C ASN A 123 4.58 -12.59 -0.34
N ALA A 124 4.19 -11.80 -1.35
CA ALA A 124 5.03 -11.51 -2.52
C ALA A 124 6.31 -10.77 -2.11
N ILE A 125 6.22 -9.77 -1.24
CA ILE A 125 7.38 -9.02 -0.74
C ILE A 125 8.33 -9.97 0.02
N THR A 126 7.79 -10.82 0.91
CA THR A 126 8.59 -11.82 1.63
C THR A 126 9.26 -12.80 0.67
N LEU A 127 8.52 -13.33 -0.32
CA LEU A 127 9.08 -14.26 -1.30
C LEU A 127 10.20 -13.61 -2.12
N SER A 128 9.95 -12.40 -2.62
CA SER A 128 10.94 -11.60 -3.36
C SER A 128 12.21 -11.40 -2.55
N SER A 129 12.08 -10.97 -1.30
CA SER A 129 13.21 -10.75 -0.38
C SER A 129 14.01 -12.04 -0.14
N ARG A 130 13.34 -13.15 0.15
CA ARG A 130 13.99 -14.43 0.46
C ARG A 130 14.62 -15.11 -0.75
N ARG A 131 14.11 -14.84 -1.96
CA ARG A 131 14.66 -15.40 -3.21
C ARG A 131 15.60 -14.44 -3.94
N GLY A 132 15.66 -13.17 -3.56
CA GLY A 132 16.52 -12.16 -4.18
C GLY A 132 16.12 -11.83 -5.61
N GLN A 133 14.84 -11.97 -5.96
CA GLN A 133 14.33 -11.74 -7.32
C GLN A 133 12.92 -11.19 -7.29
N ALA A 134 12.53 -10.47 -8.35
CA ALA A 134 11.17 -10.00 -8.53
C ALA A 134 10.18 -11.17 -8.60
N VAL A 135 8.93 -10.91 -8.21
CA VAL A 135 7.82 -11.87 -8.25
C VAL A 135 6.64 -11.23 -8.97
N ASP A 136 5.95 -12.03 -9.79
CA ASP A 136 4.76 -11.59 -10.52
C ASP A 136 3.49 -11.83 -9.71
N PHE A 137 2.45 -11.04 -9.99
CA PHE A 137 1.09 -11.27 -9.51
C PHE A 137 0.22 -11.95 -10.59
N PRO A 138 -0.69 -12.87 -10.21
CA PRO A 138 -0.94 -13.37 -8.86
C PRO A 138 0.22 -14.23 -8.35
N LEU A 139 0.44 -14.23 -7.03
CA LEU A 139 1.57 -14.87 -6.39
C LEU A 139 1.58 -16.39 -6.66
N ASP A 140 2.77 -16.96 -6.92
CA ASP A 140 2.97 -18.41 -6.85
C ASP A 140 2.83 -18.90 -5.40
N ARG A 141 1.61 -19.34 -5.08
CA ARG A 141 1.26 -19.84 -3.75
C ARG A 141 2.00 -21.12 -3.39
N ALA A 142 2.34 -21.96 -4.36
CA ALA A 142 3.10 -23.18 -4.11
C ALA A 142 4.55 -22.84 -3.76
N GLY A 143 5.15 -21.92 -4.53
CA GLY A 143 6.48 -21.36 -4.23
C GLY A 143 6.55 -20.68 -2.87
N TYR A 144 5.52 -19.91 -2.49
CA TYR A 144 5.44 -19.31 -1.16
C TYR A 144 5.28 -20.36 -0.05
N ALA A 145 4.41 -21.37 -0.24
CA ALA A 145 4.25 -22.45 0.72
C ALA A 145 5.55 -23.25 0.92
N GLN A 146 6.32 -23.47 -0.14
CA GLN A 146 7.64 -24.09 -0.05
C GLN A 146 8.60 -23.22 0.77
N LEU A 147 8.63 -21.90 0.54
CA LEU A 147 9.43 -20.99 1.35
C LEU A 147 9.05 -21.08 2.84
N LEU A 148 7.76 -21.12 3.17
CA LEU A 148 7.32 -21.28 4.56
C LEU A 148 7.82 -22.58 5.19
N ALA A 149 7.76 -23.70 4.46
CA ALA A 149 8.28 -24.99 4.94
C ALA A 149 9.80 -24.95 5.16
N GLU A 150 10.55 -24.28 4.27
CA GLU A 150 11.99 -24.07 4.43
C GLU A 150 12.31 -23.23 5.69
N LEU A 151 11.58 -22.14 5.91
CA LEU A 151 11.76 -21.29 7.09
C LEU A 151 11.43 -22.03 8.39
N GLN A 152 10.35 -22.82 8.41
CA GLN A 152 9.98 -23.64 9.57
C GLN A 152 11.06 -24.67 9.92
N ALA A 153 11.71 -25.28 8.92
CA ALA A 153 12.77 -26.25 9.14
C ALA A 153 14.06 -25.65 9.72
N HIS A 154 14.29 -24.35 9.54
CA HIS A 154 15.53 -23.65 9.94
C HIS A 154 15.33 -22.60 11.04
N GLY A 155 14.09 -22.32 11.46
CA GLY A 155 13.77 -21.33 12.49
C GLY A 155 14.24 -21.74 13.88
N ARG A 156 14.60 -20.77 14.73
CA ARG A 156 14.89 -21.09 16.14
C ARG A 156 13.59 -21.46 16.87
N PRO A 157 13.63 -22.46 17.77
CA PRO A 157 12.55 -22.67 18.71
C PRO A 157 12.34 -21.40 19.52
N VAL A 158 11.10 -20.90 19.57
CA VAL A 158 10.73 -19.88 20.54
C VAL A 158 10.55 -20.60 21.87
N ASP A 159 11.44 -20.36 22.84
CA ASP A 159 11.23 -20.80 24.22
C ASP A 159 10.07 -20.01 24.81
N VAL A 160 8.85 -20.54 24.66
CA VAL A 160 7.65 -19.98 25.27
C VAL A 160 7.61 -20.44 26.73
N ASN A 161 8.51 -19.91 27.56
CA ASN A 161 8.35 -19.99 29.01
C ASN A 161 7.25 -19.00 29.41
N LEU A 162 6.01 -19.50 29.50
CA LEU A 162 4.90 -18.84 30.22
C LEU A 162 5.04 -19.06 31.72
#